data_AF-A0A535KV64-F1
#
_entry.id   AF-A0A535KV64-F1
#
_cell.length_a   1.000
_cell.length_b   1.000
_cell.length_c   1.000
_cell.angle_alpha   90.00
_cell.angle_beta   90.00
_cell.angle_gamma   90.00
#
_symmetry.space_group_name_H-M   'P 1'
#
loop_
_entity.id
_entity.type
_entity.pdbx_description
1 polymer ?
#
loop_
_entity_poly.entity_id
_entity_poly.type
_entity_poly.pdbx_seq_one_letter_code
_entity_poly.pdbx_strand_id
1 'polypeptide(L)'
;RWRWMLWILLLATPFPFIANTAGWFTAELGRQPWIVFGLLHTAQGSTTISAGNVLFTLIGFAGMYVLLGLLYVILVVFEAIRGPMSEGKTPQEETMAQKAQGIAD
;
A
#
# COMPACT_ATOMS: atom_id res chain seq x y z
N ARG A 1 -3.32 -28.93 11.43
CA ARG A 1 -4.42 -28.57 12.36
C ARG A 1 -4.67 -27.05 12.40
N TRP A 2 -3.64 -26.21 12.29
CA TRP A 2 -3.74 -24.74 12.27
C TRP A 2 -4.01 -24.08 10.90
N ARG A 3 -4.29 -24.88 9.86
CA ARG A 3 -4.40 -24.37 8.48
C ARG A 3 -5.55 -23.37 8.30
N TRP A 4 -6.67 -23.54 9.01
CA TRP A 4 -7.81 -22.62 8.97
C TRP A 4 -7.46 -21.23 9.54
N MET A 5 -6.62 -21.19 10.59
CA MET A 5 -6.17 -19.94 11.20
C MET A 5 -5.26 -19.14 10.25
N LEU A 6 -4.40 -19.83 9.50
CA LEU A 6 -3.58 -19.19 8.46
C LEU A 6 -4.42 -18.56 7.34
N TRP A 7 -5.53 -19.20 6.94
CA TRP A 7 -6.46 -18.63 5.98
C TRP A 7 -7.17 -17.37 6.51
N ILE A 8 -7.58 -17.37 7.79
CA ILE A 8 -8.16 -16.19 8.42
C ILE A 8 -7.15 -15.04 8.44
N LEU A 9 -5.90 -15.31 8.85
CA LEU A 9 -4.86 -14.29 8.87
C LEU A 9 -4.56 -13.74 7.46
N LEU A 10 -4.51 -14.60 6.44
CA LEU A 10 -4.33 -14.17 5.06
C LEU A 10 -5.47 -13.24 4.61
N LEU A 11 -6.72 -13.65 4.85
CA LEU A 11 -7.91 -12.88 4.48
C LEU A 11 -8.10 -11.61 5.32
N ALA A 12 -7.45 -11.51 6.48
CA ALA A 12 -7.46 -10.31 7.33
C ALA A 12 -6.51 -9.22 6.84
N THR A 13 -5.59 -9.51 5.91
CA THR A 13 -4.63 -8.53 5.36
C THR A 13 -5.24 -7.20 4.87
N PRO A 14 -6.41 -7.15 4.17
CA PRO A 14 -7.01 -5.88 3.75
C PRO A 14 -7.72 -5.12 4.89
N PHE A 15 -8.05 -5.77 6.01
CA PHE A 15 -8.89 -5.21 7.06
C PHE A 15 -8.31 -3.96 7.74
N PRO A 16 -6.99 -3.92 8.08
CA PRO A 16 -6.36 -2.73 8.63
C PRO A 16 -6.51 -1.49 7.72
N PHE A 17 -6.41 -1.68 6.40
CA PHE A 17 -6.58 -0.58 5.44
C PHE A 17 -8.00 -0.05 5.44
N ILE A 18 -8.99 -0.95 5.41
CA ILE A 18 -10.41 -0.57 5.45
C ILE A 18 -10.74 0.16 6.75
N ALA A 19 -10.29 -0.38 7.88
CA ALA A 19 -10.52 0.21 9.20
C ALA A 19 -9.88 1.61 9.32
N ASN A 20 -8.65 1.77 8.83
CA ASN A 20 -7.99 3.07 8.79
C ASN A 20 -8.77 4.08 7.95
N THR A 21 -9.16 3.72 6.73
CA THR A 21 -9.93 4.59 5.84
C THR A 21 -11.29 4.95 6.45
N ALA A 22 -12.01 3.98 7.03
CA ALA A 22 -13.29 4.23 7.70
C ALA A 22 -13.15 5.14 8.93
N GLY A 23 -12.06 5.00 9.69
CA GLY A 23 -11.75 5.89 10.81
C GLY A 23 -11.56 7.34 10.36
N TRP A 24 -10.78 7.54 9.29
CA TRP A 24 -10.61 8.86 8.67
C TRP A 24 -11.92 9.44 8.14
N PHE A 25 -12.74 8.64 7.45
CA PHE A 25 -14.07 9.08 7.01
C PHE A 25 -14.94 9.53 8.18
N THR A 26 -14.97 8.76 9.26
CA THR A 26 -15.76 9.10 10.45
C THR A 26 -15.29 10.41 11.09
N ALA A 27 -13.97 10.61 11.21
CA ALA A 27 -13.41 11.83 11.77
C ALA A 27 -13.69 13.06 10.89
N GLU A 28 -13.54 12.94 9.57
CA GLU A 28 -13.68 14.07 8.66
C GLU A 28 -15.15 14.43 8.39
N LEU A 29 -16.01 13.42 8.21
CA LEU A 29 -17.45 13.63 8.03
C LEU A 29 -18.12 14.05 9.33
N GLY A 30 -17.70 13.52 10.49
CA GLY A 30 -18.26 13.88 11.79
C GLY A 30 -18.02 15.34 12.18
N ARG A 31 -17.06 16.00 11.51
CA ARG A 31 -16.71 17.41 11.71
C ARG A 31 -17.44 18.36 10.76
N GLN A 32 -18.06 17.85 9.69
CA GLN A 32 -18.94 18.65 8.84
C GLN A 32 -20.08 19.23 9.70
N PRO A 33 -20.46 20.51 9.54
CA PRO A 33 -20.15 21.44 8.45
C PRO A 33 -18.95 22.38 8.68
N TRP A 34 -18.02 22.04 9.59
CA TRP A 34 -16.93 22.93 10.02
C TRP A 34 -15.57 22.55 9.41
N ILE A 35 -14.81 23.53 8.91
CA ILE A 35 -13.37 23.43 8.62
C ILE A 35 -12.55 23.78 9.87
N VAL A 36 -13.03 24.67 10.71
CA VAL A 36 -12.48 24.90 12.05
C VAL A 36 -13.68 25.09 12.97
N PHE A 37 -13.79 24.25 13.99
CA PHE A 37 -14.95 24.24 14.87
C PHE A 37 -15.23 25.64 15.46
N GLY A 38 -16.45 26.13 15.28
CA GLY A 38 -16.89 27.44 15.78
C GLY A 38 -16.28 28.65 15.08
N LEU A 39 -15.44 28.46 14.06
CA LEU A 39 -14.71 29.55 13.40
C LEU A 39 -14.96 29.62 11.89
N LEU A 40 -14.87 28.50 11.17
CA LEU A 40 -14.95 28.48 9.71
C LEU A 40 -15.81 27.32 9.21
N HIS A 41 -16.84 27.63 8.42
CA HIS A 41 -17.68 26.64 7.76
C HIS A 41 -17.09 26.15 6.44
N THR A 42 -17.41 24.90 6.08
CA THR A 42 -16.99 24.30 4.79
C THR A 42 -17.50 25.04 3.57
N ALA A 43 -18.71 25.59 3.64
CA ALA A 43 -19.29 26.40 2.56
C ALA A 43 -18.50 27.70 2.27
N GLN A 44 -17.77 28.22 3.27
CA GLN A 44 -16.97 29.45 3.12
C GLN A 44 -15.55 29.17 2.59
N GLY A 45 -15.13 27.90 2.56
CA GLY A 45 -13.81 27.48 2.10
C GLY A 45 -13.66 27.33 0.59
N SER A 46 -14.72 27.51 -0.20
CA SER A 46 -14.65 27.37 -1.66
C SER A 46 -13.98 28.58 -2.32
N THR A 47 -12.98 28.36 -3.15
CA THR A 47 -12.30 29.39 -3.93
C THR A 47 -13.00 29.65 -5.27
N THR A 48 -12.81 30.82 -5.86
CA THR A 48 -13.42 31.26 -7.13
C THR A 48 -12.73 30.66 -8.37
N ILE A 49 -12.40 29.37 -8.34
CA ILE A 49 -11.77 28.66 -9.47
C ILE A 49 -12.86 28.04 -10.34
N SER A 50 -12.67 28.06 -11.66
CA SER A 50 -13.58 27.40 -12.60
C SER A 50 -13.74 25.91 -12.26
N ALA A 51 -14.98 25.44 -12.20
CA ALA A 51 -15.30 24.03 -11.95
C ALA A 51 -14.63 23.08 -12.97
N GLY A 52 -14.43 23.54 -14.22
CA GLY A 52 -13.73 22.77 -15.25
C GLY A 52 -12.26 22.50 -14.92
N ASN A 53 -11.57 23.48 -14.33
CA ASN A 53 -10.17 23.32 -13.93
C ASN A 53 -10.05 22.34 -12.76
N VAL A 54 -10.97 22.42 -11.79
CA VAL A 54 -11.02 21.49 -10.65
C VAL A 54 -11.29 20.07 -11.13
N LEU A 55 -12.24 19.89 -12.06
CA LEU A 55 -12.56 18.57 -12.60
C LEU A 55 -11.39 17.98 -13.39
N PHE A 56 -10.72 18.79 -14.22
CA PHE A 56 -9.56 18.37 -14.98
C PHE A 56 -8.43 17.86 -14.08
N THR A 57 -8.06 18.63 -13.04
CA THR A 57 -7.01 18.22 -12.11
C THR A 57 -7.44 17.04 -11.25
N LEU A 58 -8.70 16.99 -10.81
CA LEU A 58 -9.25 15.87 -10.03
C LEU A 58 -9.15 14.56 -10.81
N ILE A 59 -9.58 14.54 -12.08
CA ILE A 59 -9.47 13.36 -12.94
C ILE A 59 -8.00 13.00 -13.20
N GLY A 60 -7.14 14.01 -13.44
CA GLY A 60 -5.71 13.79 -13.62
C GLY A 60 -5.07 13.10 -12.42
N PHE A 61 -5.31 13.61 -11.21
CA PHE A 61 -4.80 13.00 -9.98
C PHE A 61 -5.44 11.66 -9.67
N ALA A 62 -6.76 11.51 -9.85
CA ALA A 62 -7.45 10.24 -9.65
C ALA A 62 -6.91 9.15 -10.59
N GLY A 63 -6.74 9.46 -11.89
CA GLY A 63 -6.17 8.54 -12.87
C GLY A 63 -4.72 8.17 -12.54
N MET A 64 -3.91 9.14 -12.12
CA MET A 64 -2.54 8.89 -11.67
C MET A 64 -2.50 7.95 -10.46
N TYR A 65 -3.33 8.17 -9.44
CA TYR A 65 -3.39 7.29 -8.27
C TYR A 65 -3.91 5.90 -8.59
N VAL A 66 -4.88 5.76 -9.50
CA VAL A 66 -5.35 4.45 -9.99
C VAL A 66 -4.23 3.71 -10.70
N LEU A 67 -3.48 4.39 -11.58
CA LEU A 67 -2.35 3.78 -12.29
C LEU A 67 -1.26 3.31 -11.32
N LEU A 68 -0.85 4.17 -10.39
CA LEU A 68 0.16 3.84 -9.39
C LEU A 68 -0.31 2.73 -8.44
N GLY A 69 -1.58 2.78 -8.01
CA GLY A 69 -2.17 1.75 -7.17
C GLY A 69 -2.23 0.39 -7.86
N LEU A 70 -2.60 0.37 -9.15
CA LEU A 70 -2.62 -0.87 -9.95
C LEU A 70 -1.21 -1.44 -10.10
N LEU A 71 -0.23 -0.59 -10.45
CA LEU A 71 1.17 -1.00 -10.55
C LEU A 71 1.68 -1.56 -9.21
N TYR A 72 1.38 -0.90 -8.10
CA TYR A 72 1.74 -1.36 -6.76
C TYR A 72 1.18 -2.74 -6.45
N VAL A 73 -0.13 -2.97 -6.67
CA VAL A 73 -0.76 -4.27 -6.40
C VAL A 73 -0.14 -5.36 -7.28
N ILE A 74 0.09 -5.08 -8.57
CA ILE A 74 0.73 -6.04 -9.48
C ILE A 74 2.12 -6.40 -8.97
N LEU A 75 2.94 -5.42 -8.62
CA LEU A 75 4.31 -5.65 -8.13
C LEU A 75 4.33 -6.43 -6.82
N VAL A 76 3.48 -6.06 -5.86
CA VAL A 76 3.41 -6.75 -4.56
C VAL A 76 2.93 -8.18 -4.71
N VAL A 77 1.88 -8.43 -5.51
CA VAL A 77 1.37 -9.79 -5.75
C VAL A 77 2.42 -10.63 -6.48
N PHE A 78 3.08 -10.05 -7.48
CA PHE A 78 4.13 -10.72 -8.23
C PHE A 78 5.31 -11.13 -7.34
N GLU A 79 5.78 -10.23 -6.48
CA GLU A 79 6.86 -10.49 -5.54
C GLU A 79 6.44 -11.49 -4.44
N ALA A 80 5.21 -11.36 -3.93
CA ALA A 80 4.66 -12.27 -2.92
C ALA A 80 4.55 -13.72 -3.44
N ILE A 81 4.24 -13.91 -4.73
CA ILE A 81 4.18 -15.23 -5.36
C ILE A 81 5.58 -15.79 -5.64
N ARG A 82 6.53 -14.94 -6.06
CA ARG A 82 7.92 -15.36 -6.31
C ARG A 82 8.62 -15.85 -5.04
N GLY A 83 8.25 -15.27 -3.90
CA GLY A 83 8.92 -15.55 -2.62
C GLY A 83 10.34 -14.98 -2.60
N PRO A 84 11.03 -15.00 -1.44
CA PRO A 84 12.41 -14.54 -1.36
C PRO A 84 13.28 -15.44 -2.23
N MET A 85 13.75 -14.93 -3.37
CA MET A 85 14.87 -15.53 -4.09
C MET A 85 16.02 -15.57 -3.09
N SER A 86 16.53 -16.77 -2.80
CA SER A 86 17.73 -16.94 -2.00
C SER A 86 18.89 -16.21 -2.67
N GLU A 87 19.15 -14.96 -2.30
CA GLU A 87 20.49 -14.38 -2.35
C GLU A 87 21.37 -14.94 -1.21
N GLY A 88 21.11 -16.17 -0.79
CA GLY A 88 22.10 -17.00 -0.11
C GLY A 88 22.70 -17.92 -1.15
N LYS A 89 24.02 -17.83 -1.37
CA LYS A 89 24.79 -18.94 -1.91
C LYS A 89 24.31 -20.21 -1.22
N THR A 90 23.97 -21.23 -1.99
CA THR A 90 23.52 -22.48 -1.38
C THR A 90 24.64 -23.01 -0.48
N PRO A 91 24.34 -23.68 0.65
CA PRO A 91 25.38 -24.31 1.48
C PRO A 91 26.30 -25.25 0.68
N GLN A 92 25.81 -25.75 -0.46
CA GLN A 92 26.55 -26.51 -1.44
C GLN A 92 27.63 -25.67 -2.17
N GLU A 93 27.34 -24.43 -2.56
CA GLU A 93 28.34 -23.53 -3.16
C GLU A 93 29.42 -23.11 -2.17
N GLU A 94 29.07 -22.88 -0.90
CA GLU A 94 30.06 -22.60 0.16
C GLU A 94 30.94 -23.82 0.44
N THR A 95 30.34 -25.02 0.55
CA THR A 95 31.09 -26.27 0.75
C THR A 95 32.01 -26.57 -0.43
N MET A 96 31.56 -26.32 -1.67
CA MET A 96 32.34 -26.54 -2.89
C MET A 96 33.48 -25.51 -3.01
N ALA A 97 33.25 -24.26 -2.63
CA ALA A 97 34.30 -23.23 -2.59
C ALA A 97 35.37 -23.53 -1.53
N GLN A 98 34.96 -23.99 -0.34
CA GLN A 98 35.88 -24.38 0.73
C GLN A 98 36.73 -25.61 0.34
N LYS A 99 36.11 -26.59 -0.33
CA LYS A 99 36.80 -27.77 -0.84
C LYS A 99 37.75 -27.45 -2.00
N ALA A 100 37.39 -26.51 -2.87
CA ALA A 100 38.26 -26.05 -3.96
C ALA A 100 39.48 -25.27 -3.43
N GLN A 101 39.31 -24.49 -2.36
CA GLN A 101 40.42 -23.80 -1.69
C GLN A 101 41.34 -24.77 -0.94
N GLY A 102 40.80 -25.78 -0.26
CA GLY A 102 41.61 -26.79 0.47
C GLY A 102 42.30 -27.85 -0.40
N ILE A 103 42.12 -27.84 -1.73
CA ILE A 103 42.85 -28.70 -2.69
C ILE A 103 44.01 -27.94 -3.35
N ALA A 104 44.07 -26.61 -3.20
CA ALA A 104 45.08 -25.75 -3.80
C ALA A 104 46.30 -25.46 -2.89
N ASP A 105 46.28 -25.96 -1.64
CA ASP A 105 47.40 -25.97 -0.67
C ASP A 105 47.98 -27.39 -0.55
#